data_AF-A0A371L5T8-F1
#
_entry.id   AF-A0A371L5T8-F1
#
_cell.length_a   1.000
_cell.length_b   1.000
_cell.length_c   1.000
_cell.angle_alpha   90.00
_cell.angle_beta   90.00
_cell.angle_gamma   90.00
#
_symmetry.space_group_name_H-M   'P 1'
#
loop_
_entity.id
_entity.type
_entity.pdbx_description
1 polymer ?
#
loop_
_entity_poly.entity_id
_entity_poly.type
_entity_poly.pdbx_seq_one_letter_code
_entity_poly.pdbx_strand_id
1 'polypeptide(L)'
;MPGTLSYNEDLAELDGDVRPIRGSDLDQETLKAGAEVTVYREKVPQDKDLWFGAGGKDRASADSSPMHADIVASGNGSGTAGDTIGGTLYAAITDSDGRALYTRKLGDLELLSEFASESPTERPLMYSLAPYAMPGRFVEFRIDADANSDGKEIDPAASNVMLYRSAL
;
A
#
# COMPACT_ATOMS: atom_id res chain seq x y z
N MET A 1 -14.13 -16.57 -6.16
CA MET A 1 -12.93 -16.08 -5.47
C MET A 1 -12.66 -14.67 -5.94
N PRO A 2 -12.23 -13.74 -5.08
CA PRO A 2 -11.69 -12.45 -5.55
C PRO A 2 -10.55 -12.71 -6.54
N GLY A 3 -10.39 -11.84 -7.53
CA GLY A 3 -9.29 -11.93 -8.48
C GLY A 3 -7.96 -11.53 -7.85
N THR A 4 -6.88 -11.65 -8.61
CA THR A 4 -5.54 -11.23 -8.18
C THR A 4 -5.12 -10.01 -8.96
N LEU A 5 -4.54 -9.01 -8.29
CA LEU A 5 -3.89 -7.91 -9.01
C LEU A 5 -2.60 -8.42 -9.67
N SER A 6 -2.31 -8.04 -10.90
CA SER A 6 -1.12 -8.43 -11.65
C SER A 6 -0.53 -7.25 -12.40
N TYR A 7 0.78 -7.30 -12.66
CA TYR A 7 1.41 -6.31 -13.54
C TYR A 7 0.66 -6.21 -14.87
N ASN A 8 0.50 -4.99 -15.38
CA ASN A 8 -0.06 -4.71 -16.68
C ASN A 8 0.81 -3.67 -17.40
N GLU A 9 1.28 -4.04 -18.59
CA GLU A 9 2.17 -3.22 -19.41
C GLU A 9 1.43 -2.02 -20.02
N ASP A 10 0.18 -2.20 -20.47
CA ASP A 10 -0.63 -1.10 -21.02
C ASP A 10 -0.81 0.03 -19.99
N LEU A 11 -1.09 -0.32 -18.73
CA LEU A 11 -1.19 0.66 -17.63
C LEU A 11 0.15 1.33 -17.31
N ALA A 12 1.27 0.63 -17.53
CA ALA A 12 2.60 1.18 -17.31
C ALA A 12 3.00 2.21 -18.36
N GLU A 13 2.41 2.15 -19.56
CA GLU A 13 2.63 3.10 -20.65
C GLU A 13 1.69 4.32 -20.61
N LEU A 14 0.66 4.31 -19.74
CA LEU A 14 -0.24 5.44 -19.57
C LEU A 14 0.45 6.60 -18.84
N ASP A 15 0.24 7.82 -19.34
CA ASP A 15 0.59 9.07 -18.65
C ASP A 15 -0.45 9.36 -17.55
N GLY A 16 -0.41 8.55 -16.49
CA GLY A 16 -1.30 8.66 -15.34
C GLY A 16 -0.83 9.72 -14.34
N ASP A 17 -1.77 10.32 -13.61
CA ASP A 17 -1.44 11.19 -12.48
C ASP A 17 -0.93 10.33 -11.30
N VAL A 18 0.40 10.18 -11.23
CA VAL A 18 1.08 9.37 -10.22
C VAL A 18 1.09 10.11 -8.89
N ARG A 19 0.44 9.52 -7.89
CA ARG A 19 0.39 10.04 -6.53
C ARG A 19 1.13 9.14 -5.55
N PRO A 20 2.18 9.64 -4.87
CA PRO A 20 2.78 8.94 -3.75
C PRO A 20 1.84 8.98 -2.53
N ILE A 21 1.78 7.87 -1.81
CA ILE A 21 1.07 7.68 -0.55
C ILE A 21 2.13 7.60 0.54
N ARG A 22 2.07 8.53 1.49
CA ARG A 22 3.04 8.72 2.56
C ARG A 22 2.48 8.26 3.90
N GLY A 23 3.33 8.22 4.92
CA GLY A 23 2.91 7.90 6.30
C GLY A 23 1.72 8.76 6.76
N SER A 24 1.74 10.06 6.44
CA SER A 24 0.65 11.00 6.78
C SER A 24 -0.68 10.74 6.09
N ASP A 25 -0.70 9.93 5.03
CA ASP A 25 -1.93 9.53 4.34
C ASP A 25 -2.52 8.25 4.96
N LEU A 26 -1.83 7.60 5.90
CA LEU A 26 -2.31 6.40 6.58
C LEU A 26 -3.32 6.74 7.67
N ASP A 27 -4.27 5.82 7.87
CA ASP A 27 -5.22 5.86 8.97
C ASP A 27 -4.54 5.40 10.27
N GLN A 28 -4.75 6.15 11.36
CA GLN A 28 -4.30 5.79 12.70
C GLN A 28 -5.19 4.69 13.27
N GLU A 29 -4.89 3.44 12.91
CA GLU A 29 -5.70 2.27 13.25
C GLU A 29 -4.95 1.31 14.18
N THR A 30 -5.72 0.59 15.02
CA THR A 30 -5.19 -0.48 15.87
C THR A 30 -5.19 -1.80 15.12
N LEU A 31 -4.00 -2.40 15.00
CA LEU A 31 -3.80 -3.65 14.29
C LEU A 31 -4.28 -4.85 15.10
N LYS A 32 -4.69 -5.89 14.37
CA LYS A 32 -5.14 -7.14 14.95
C LYS A 32 -4.50 -8.31 14.22
N ALA A 33 -3.81 -9.17 14.96
CA ALA A 33 -3.17 -10.33 14.35
C ALA A 33 -4.23 -11.31 13.78
N GLY A 34 -3.95 -11.83 12.59
CA GLY A 34 -4.84 -12.76 11.88
C GLY A 34 -6.07 -12.10 11.24
N ALA A 35 -6.06 -10.77 11.09
CA ALA A 35 -7.05 -10.01 10.35
C ALA A 35 -6.38 -8.90 9.52
N GLU A 36 -6.78 -8.77 8.25
CA GLU A 36 -6.38 -7.63 7.44
C GLU A 36 -7.05 -6.35 7.95
N VAL A 37 -6.26 -5.40 8.43
CA VAL A 37 -6.70 -4.07 8.83
C VAL A 37 -6.39 -3.09 7.71
N THR A 38 -7.39 -2.34 7.25
CA THR A 38 -7.20 -1.28 6.26
C THR A 38 -6.50 -0.09 6.91
N VAL A 39 -5.38 0.33 6.32
CA VAL A 39 -4.53 1.42 6.84
C VAL A 39 -4.45 2.60 5.88
N TYR A 40 -5.03 2.45 4.69
CA TYR A 40 -5.22 3.51 3.72
C TYR A 40 -6.43 3.13 2.88
N ARG A 41 -7.31 4.09 2.65
CA ARG A 41 -8.48 3.90 1.79
C ARG A 41 -8.78 5.16 0.99
N GLU A 42 -8.83 5.00 -0.34
CA GLU A 42 -9.25 6.07 -1.24
C GLU A 42 -10.42 5.63 -2.08
N LYS A 43 -11.47 6.45 -2.11
CA LYS A 43 -12.63 6.24 -2.96
C LYS A 43 -12.31 6.68 -4.38
N VAL A 44 -12.63 5.84 -5.36
CA VAL A 44 -12.49 6.21 -6.77
C VAL A 44 -13.48 7.34 -7.11
N PRO A 45 -13.00 8.50 -7.62
CA PRO A 45 -13.86 9.57 -8.10
C PRO A 45 -14.80 9.12 -9.22
N GLN A 46 -15.86 9.87 -9.51
CA GLN A 46 -16.85 9.45 -10.52
C GLN A 46 -16.34 9.55 -11.96
N ASP A 47 -15.32 10.35 -12.19
CA ASP A 47 -14.75 10.71 -13.48
C ASP A 47 -13.34 10.14 -13.70
N LYS A 48 -12.88 9.25 -12.80
CA LYS A 48 -11.53 8.71 -12.78
C LYS A 48 -11.53 7.20 -12.62
N ASP A 49 -10.47 6.58 -13.12
CA ASP A 49 -10.08 5.22 -12.77
C ASP A 49 -8.80 5.27 -11.94
N LEU A 50 -8.69 4.43 -10.90
CA LEU A 50 -7.50 4.36 -10.05
C LEU A 50 -6.83 2.99 -10.16
N TRP A 51 -5.50 2.93 -10.15
CA TRP A 51 -4.75 1.69 -9.99
C TRP A 51 -3.58 1.85 -9.03
N PHE A 52 -3.04 0.72 -8.58
CA PHE A 52 -1.86 0.70 -7.72
C PHE A 52 -0.58 0.75 -8.57
N GLY A 53 0.43 1.41 -8.03
CA GLY A 53 1.73 1.56 -8.68
C GLY A 53 1.73 2.57 -9.81
N ALA A 54 2.90 2.75 -10.40
CA ALA A 54 3.12 3.56 -11.59
C ALA A 54 4.34 3.03 -12.35
N GLY A 55 4.28 3.14 -13.68
CA GLY A 55 5.34 2.72 -14.58
C GLY A 55 5.55 1.21 -14.67
N GLY A 56 6.65 0.84 -15.32
CA GLY A 56 6.99 -0.54 -15.66
C GLY A 56 7.67 -1.32 -14.53
N LYS A 57 7.82 -2.63 -14.74
CA LYS A 57 8.46 -3.55 -13.78
C LYS A 57 10.00 -3.42 -13.72
N ASP A 58 10.59 -2.74 -14.70
CA ASP A 58 12.03 -2.63 -14.87
C ASP A 58 12.50 -1.19 -14.57
N ARG A 59 13.68 -1.03 -13.93
CA ARG A 59 14.25 0.29 -13.59
C ARG A 59 14.55 1.18 -14.80
N ALA A 60 14.64 0.60 -15.99
CA ALA A 60 14.86 1.33 -17.24
C ALA A 60 13.58 2.00 -17.78
N SER A 61 12.42 1.71 -17.20
CA SER A 61 11.19 2.42 -17.52
C SER A 61 11.36 3.89 -17.13
N ALA A 62 10.89 4.81 -17.99
CA ALA A 62 11.08 6.25 -17.81
C ALA A 62 10.65 6.73 -16.41
N ASP A 63 9.58 6.13 -15.88
CA ASP A 63 9.02 6.42 -14.56
C ASP A 63 9.06 5.17 -13.66
N SER A 64 10.23 4.89 -13.08
CA SER A 64 10.34 3.86 -12.05
C SER A 64 9.84 4.40 -10.70
N SER A 65 9.03 3.60 -9.98
CA SER A 65 8.40 3.99 -8.72
C SER A 65 8.91 3.13 -7.55
N PRO A 66 10.03 3.50 -6.89
CA PRO A 66 10.62 2.70 -5.83
C PRO A 66 9.80 2.81 -4.55
N MET A 67 9.41 1.68 -3.97
CA MET A 67 8.58 1.62 -2.78
C MET A 67 9.33 1.18 -1.52
N HIS A 68 8.84 1.64 -0.38
CA HIS A 68 9.22 1.17 0.96
C HIS A 68 8.08 1.44 1.94
N ALA A 69 8.07 0.72 3.06
CA ALA A 69 7.10 0.93 4.12
C ALA A 69 7.73 0.60 5.47
N ASP A 70 8.07 1.63 6.22
CA ASP A 70 8.45 1.54 7.63
C ASP A 70 7.33 2.13 8.48
N ILE A 71 6.57 1.25 9.12
CA ILE A 71 5.36 1.60 9.89
C ILE A 71 5.65 1.34 11.35
N VAL A 72 5.40 2.34 12.19
CA VAL A 72 5.73 2.31 13.62
C VAL A 72 4.50 2.57 14.48
N ALA A 73 4.56 2.14 15.73
CA ALA A 73 3.46 2.28 16.68
C ALA A 73 3.42 3.68 17.31
N SER A 74 2.21 4.16 17.64
CA SER A 74 1.97 5.46 18.29
C SER A 74 2.25 5.46 19.79
N GLY A 75 2.22 4.28 20.42
CA GLY A 75 2.28 4.12 21.87
C GLY A 75 0.92 4.22 22.59
N ASN A 76 -0.19 4.47 21.86
CA ASN A 76 -1.52 4.48 22.46
C ASN A 76 -2.18 3.09 22.51
N GLY A 77 -1.64 2.13 21.75
CA GLY A 77 -2.08 0.73 21.73
C GLY A 77 -1.36 -0.16 22.76
N SER A 78 -1.16 -1.43 22.42
CA SER A 78 -0.41 -2.40 23.24
C SER A 78 1.11 -2.21 23.20
N GLY A 79 1.62 -1.49 22.20
CA GLY A 79 3.06 -1.24 21.99
C GLY A 79 3.55 0.11 22.55
N THR A 80 4.85 0.31 22.50
CA THR A 80 5.51 1.59 22.82
C THR A 80 5.61 2.46 21.56
N ALA A 81 5.61 3.79 21.73
CA ALA A 81 5.81 4.71 20.62
C ALA A 81 7.14 4.44 19.91
N GLY A 82 7.10 4.31 18.58
CA GLY A 82 8.24 3.98 17.73
C GLY A 82 8.54 2.47 17.59
N ASP A 83 7.78 1.59 18.25
CA ASP A 83 7.94 0.15 18.03
C ASP A 83 7.60 -0.21 16.59
N THR A 84 8.46 -0.99 15.93
CA THR A 84 8.20 -1.47 14.57
C THR A 84 6.94 -2.33 14.53
N ILE A 85 6.15 -2.14 13.48
CA ILE A 85 5.01 -2.97 13.13
C ILE A 85 5.43 -3.98 12.06
N GLY A 86 5.32 -5.26 12.40
CA GLY A 86 5.58 -6.39 11.52
C GLY A 86 4.31 -6.98 10.91
N GLY A 87 4.47 -7.83 9.90
CA GLY A 87 3.36 -8.46 9.18
C GLY A 87 3.46 -8.32 7.66
N THR A 88 2.34 -8.46 6.96
CA THR A 88 2.29 -8.44 5.50
C THR A 88 1.44 -7.28 4.98
N LEU A 89 1.97 -6.55 3.99
CA LEU A 89 1.28 -5.47 3.29
C LEU A 89 0.56 -5.99 2.04
N TYR A 90 -0.72 -5.66 1.91
CA TYR A 90 -1.57 -6.00 0.78
C TYR A 90 -2.12 -4.75 0.08
N ALA A 91 -2.19 -4.82 -1.25
CA ALA A 91 -3.02 -3.93 -2.06
C ALA A 91 -4.36 -4.60 -2.34
N ALA A 92 -5.47 -3.87 -2.19
CA ALA A 92 -6.80 -4.39 -2.41
C ALA A 92 -7.72 -3.40 -3.16
N ILE A 93 -8.54 -3.92 -4.08
CA ILE A 93 -9.67 -3.17 -4.65
C ILE A 93 -10.95 -3.71 -4.04
N THR A 94 -11.76 -2.83 -3.47
CA THR A 94 -13.01 -3.20 -2.77
C THR A 94 -14.23 -2.56 -3.41
N ASP A 95 -15.39 -3.17 -3.20
CA ASP A 95 -16.68 -2.57 -3.54
C ASP A 95 -17.18 -1.58 -2.46
N SER A 96 -18.39 -1.05 -2.65
CA SER A 96 -19.03 -0.14 -1.69
C SER A 96 -19.20 -0.71 -0.29
N ASP A 97 -19.31 -2.03 -0.19
CA ASP A 97 -19.61 -2.75 1.04
C ASP A 97 -18.31 -3.19 1.76
N GLY A 98 -17.13 -2.84 1.20
CA GLY A 98 -15.82 -3.18 1.74
C GLY A 98 -15.36 -4.60 1.40
N ARG A 99 -16.07 -5.32 0.54
CA ARG A 99 -15.67 -6.65 0.11
C ARG A 99 -14.53 -6.55 -0.89
N ALA A 100 -13.45 -7.27 -0.62
CA ALA A 100 -12.32 -7.38 -1.54
C ALA A 100 -12.75 -8.07 -2.85
N LEU A 101 -12.55 -7.37 -3.96
CA LEU A 101 -12.74 -7.87 -5.32
C LEU A 101 -11.42 -8.38 -5.90
N TYR A 102 -10.32 -7.67 -5.61
CA TYR A 102 -8.97 -8.02 -6.05
C TYR A 102 -7.97 -7.75 -4.93
N THR A 103 -6.99 -8.63 -4.77
CA THR A 103 -5.92 -8.45 -3.78
C THR A 103 -4.56 -8.87 -4.34
N ARG A 104 -3.48 -8.32 -3.79
CA ARG A 104 -2.10 -8.77 -4.02
C ARG A 104 -1.23 -8.44 -2.81
N LYS A 105 -0.43 -9.41 -2.37
CA LYS A 105 0.66 -9.19 -1.43
C LYS A 105 1.74 -8.33 -2.09
N LEU A 106 2.07 -7.20 -1.48
CA LEU A 106 3.16 -6.32 -1.93
C LEU A 106 4.50 -6.73 -1.34
N GLY A 107 4.50 -7.20 -0.09
CA GLY A 107 5.71 -7.61 0.61
C GLY A 107 5.46 -7.79 2.10
N ASP A 108 6.49 -8.23 2.81
CA ASP A 108 6.52 -8.30 4.26
C ASP A 108 7.07 -6.97 4.82
N LEU A 109 6.46 -6.47 5.88
CA LEU A 109 6.75 -5.16 6.45
C LEU A 109 8.18 -5.08 7.00
N GLU A 110 8.72 -6.17 7.53
CA GLU A 110 10.09 -6.23 7.99
C GLU A 110 11.06 -5.92 6.85
N LEU A 111 10.89 -6.57 5.70
CA LEU A 111 11.72 -6.34 4.52
C LEU A 111 11.47 -4.94 3.91
N LEU A 112 10.20 -4.51 3.88
CA LEU A 112 9.85 -3.18 3.36
C LEU A 112 10.39 -2.04 4.23
N SER A 113 10.59 -2.27 5.53
CA SER A 113 11.18 -1.30 6.46
C SER A 113 12.68 -1.13 6.22
N GLU A 114 13.41 -2.21 5.92
CA GLU A 114 14.85 -2.16 5.61
C GLU A 114 15.11 -1.22 4.41
N PHE A 115 14.27 -1.31 3.38
CA PHE A 115 14.35 -0.47 2.18
C PHE A 115 14.16 1.03 2.45
N ALA A 116 13.53 1.44 3.55
CA ALA A 116 13.37 2.84 3.90
C ALA A 116 14.74 3.53 4.14
N SER A 117 15.72 2.76 4.60
CA SER A 117 17.10 3.21 4.86
C SER A 117 18.02 3.14 3.62
N GLU A 118 17.60 2.43 2.57
CA GLU A 118 18.40 2.22 1.35
C GLU A 118 18.26 3.36 0.34
N SER A 119 19.20 3.40 -0.63
CA SER A 119 19.11 4.27 -1.80
C SER A 119 17.86 3.93 -2.64
N PRO A 120 17.15 4.93 -3.21
CA PRO A 120 16.03 4.67 -4.13
C PRO A 120 16.36 3.74 -5.30
N THR A 121 17.63 3.68 -5.71
CA THR A 121 18.13 2.79 -6.76
C THR A 121 18.27 1.33 -6.36
N GLU A 122 18.12 0.99 -5.07
CA GLU A 122 18.17 -0.38 -4.55
C GLU A 122 16.78 -0.87 -4.11
N ARG A 123 15.88 0.06 -3.76
CA ARG A 123 14.50 -0.24 -3.37
C ARG A 123 13.72 -1.01 -4.44
N PRO A 124 12.78 -1.89 -4.04
CA PRO A 124 11.89 -2.59 -4.96
C PRO A 124 10.97 -1.61 -5.67
N LEU A 125 10.54 -1.95 -6.89
CA LEU A 125 9.62 -1.12 -7.67
C LEU A 125 8.16 -1.52 -7.44
N MET A 126 7.29 -0.53 -7.33
CA MET A 126 5.84 -0.69 -7.33
C MET A 126 5.27 -0.44 -8.73
N TYR A 127 5.28 -1.50 -9.54
CA TYR A 127 4.78 -1.49 -10.91
C TYR A 127 3.26 -1.32 -10.98
N SER A 128 2.79 -0.85 -12.14
CA SER A 128 1.36 -0.67 -12.42
C SER A 128 0.60 -2.01 -12.37
N LEU A 129 -0.42 -2.07 -11.51
CA LEU A 129 -1.21 -3.27 -11.26
C LEU A 129 -2.61 -3.16 -11.85
N ALA A 130 -3.00 -4.16 -12.65
CA ALA A 130 -4.37 -4.38 -13.11
C ALA A 130 -5.05 -5.50 -12.29
N PRO A 131 -6.38 -5.55 -12.24
CA PRO A 131 -7.30 -4.54 -12.79
C PRO A 131 -7.25 -3.20 -12.05
N TYR A 132 -7.72 -2.15 -12.71
CA TYR A 132 -7.97 -0.85 -12.09
C TYR A 132 -9.33 -0.82 -11.38
N ALA A 133 -9.45 0.09 -10.42
CA ALA A 133 -10.65 0.38 -9.68
C ALA A 133 -11.48 1.43 -10.43
N MET A 134 -12.70 1.05 -10.80
CA MET A 134 -13.70 1.90 -11.44
C MET A 134 -14.48 2.75 -10.42
N PRO A 135 -15.20 3.79 -10.85
CA PRO A 135 -16.08 4.58 -9.99
C PRO A 135 -16.99 3.73 -9.09
N GLY A 136 -17.09 4.13 -7.81
CA GLY A 136 -17.86 3.41 -6.79
C GLY A 136 -17.09 2.31 -6.06
N ARG A 137 -15.84 2.05 -6.44
CA ARG A 137 -14.91 1.16 -5.73
C ARG A 137 -13.94 1.97 -4.85
N PHE A 138 -13.11 1.25 -4.10
CA PHE A 138 -11.99 1.82 -3.37
C PHE A 138 -10.68 1.12 -3.72
N VAL A 139 -9.58 1.86 -3.60
CA VAL A 139 -8.22 1.32 -3.52
C VAL A 139 -7.77 1.38 -2.06
N GLU A 140 -7.32 0.26 -1.53
CA GLU A 140 -6.93 0.10 -0.13
C GLU A 140 -5.54 -0.49 0.01
N PHE A 141 -4.78 -0.03 1.01
CA PHE A 141 -3.69 -0.81 1.59
C PHE A 141 -4.12 -1.40 2.91
N ARG A 142 -3.75 -2.67 3.10
CA ARG A 142 -4.13 -3.44 4.28
C ARG A 142 -2.91 -4.12 4.87
N ILE A 143 -2.90 -4.24 6.19
CA ILE A 143 -1.87 -4.94 6.95
C ILE A 143 -2.51 -6.15 7.61
N ASP A 144 -1.97 -7.33 7.35
CA ASP A 144 -2.17 -8.50 8.22
C ASP A 144 -1.00 -8.53 9.21
N ALA A 145 -1.26 -8.11 10.44
CA ALA A 145 -0.23 -7.91 11.45
C ALA A 145 0.27 -9.26 11.99
N ASP A 146 1.57 -9.34 12.27
CA ASP A 146 2.12 -10.50 12.97
C ASP A 146 1.67 -10.54 14.44
N ALA A 147 1.88 -11.67 15.11
CA ALA A 147 1.47 -11.84 16.50
C ALA A 147 2.15 -10.85 17.45
N ASN A 148 3.36 -10.35 17.12
CA ASN A 148 4.08 -9.38 17.94
C ASN A 148 3.56 -7.94 17.76
N SER A 149 2.76 -7.71 16.72
CA SER A 149 2.17 -6.40 16.40
C SER A 149 0.67 -6.34 16.72
N ASP A 150 0.13 -7.40 17.32
CA ASP A 150 -1.26 -7.44 17.78
C ASP A 150 -1.55 -6.35 18.81
N GLY A 151 -2.57 -5.55 18.54
CA GLY A 151 -2.99 -4.42 19.38
C GLY A 151 -2.11 -3.17 19.28
N LYS A 152 -1.08 -3.15 18.43
CA LYS A 152 -0.31 -1.92 18.18
C LYS A 152 -1.14 -0.96 17.33
N GLU A 153 -1.20 0.30 17.74
CA GLU A 153 -1.81 1.36 16.94
C GLU A 153 -0.75 2.04 16.09
N ILE A 154 -1.03 2.23 14.80
CA ILE A 154 -0.12 2.89 13.85
C ILE A 154 0.09 4.36 14.23
N ASP A 155 1.30 4.88 14.02
CA ASP A 155 1.59 6.31 14.04
C ASP A 155 1.81 6.83 12.61
N PRO A 156 0.79 7.43 11.97
CA PRO A 156 0.93 8.01 10.64
C PRO A 156 2.00 9.12 10.57
N ALA A 157 2.20 9.87 11.65
CA ALA A 157 3.11 11.00 11.67
C ALA A 157 4.58 10.58 11.81
N ALA A 158 4.85 9.46 12.47
CA ALA A 158 6.20 8.90 12.63
C ALA A 158 6.55 7.84 11.57
N SER A 159 5.58 7.28 10.86
CA SER A 159 5.81 6.25 9.84
C SER A 159 6.44 6.82 8.56
N ASN A 160 7.41 6.11 8.00
CA ASN A 160 8.08 6.46 6.75
C ASN A 160 7.65 5.49 5.63
N VAL A 161 6.66 5.92 4.85
CA VAL A 161 6.07 5.12 3.78
C VAL A 161 6.18 5.85 2.45
N MET A 162 6.47 5.09 1.39
CA MET A 162 6.36 5.54 0.00
C MET A 162 5.74 4.42 -0.82
N LEU A 163 4.42 4.48 -0.98
CA LEU A 163 3.64 3.63 -1.87
C LEU A 163 3.04 4.48 -2.98
N TYR A 164 2.47 3.86 -4.01
CA TYR A 164 2.00 4.59 -5.18
C TYR A 164 0.62 4.14 -5.62
N ARG A 165 -0.16 5.12 -6.08
CA ARG A 165 -1.32 4.93 -6.93
C ARG A 165 -1.24 5.86 -8.12
N SER A 166 -1.95 5.52 -9.17
CA SER A 166 -2.09 6.36 -10.35
C SER A 166 -3.55 6.52 -10.72
N ALA A 167 -3.87 7.60 -11.42
CA ALA A 167 -5.21 7.90 -11.89
C ALA A 167 -5.20 8.27 -13.38
N LEU A 168 -6.28 7.94 -14.08
CA LEU A 168 -6.59 8.45 -15.42
C LEU A 168 -7.85 9.31 -15.33
#